data_AF-A8YJU4-F1
#
_entry.id   AF-A8YJU4-F1
#
_cell.length_a   1.000
_cell.length_b   1.000
_cell.length_c   1.000
_cell.angle_alpha   90.00
_cell.angle_beta   90.00
_cell.angle_gamma   90.00
#
_symmetry.space_group_name_H-M   'P 1'
#
loop_
_entity.id
_entity.type
_entity.pdbx_description
1 polymer ?
#
loop_
_entity_poly.entity_id
_entity_poly.type
_entity_poly.pdbx_seq_one_letter_code
_entity_poly.pdbx_strand_id
1 'polypeptide(L)'
;MLRLNIYWERAESGILNNDRYNAYNWLDVAQRQLCWAHLKREFTKISERSGVSRQLGRDLLAQQKKLFRAWGRVRDGTLSRVKD
;
A
#
# COMPACT_ATOMS: atom_id res chain seq x y z
N MET A 1 19.46 14.49 -36.45
CA MET A 1 20.08 13.57 -35.47
C MET A 1 19.01 13.19 -34.43
N LEU A 2 17.93 12.52 -34.86
CA LEU A 2 17.63 11.11 -34.58
C LEU A 2 17.93 10.63 -33.14
N ARG A 3 16.82 10.49 -32.38
CA ARG A 3 16.53 9.54 -31.29
C ARG A 3 17.51 9.46 -30.10
N LEU A 4 17.15 10.16 -29.02
CA LEU A 4 17.48 9.78 -27.63
C LEU A 4 16.22 9.63 -26.75
N ASN A 5 15.04 9.40 -27.34
CA ASN A 5 13.76 9.22 -26.62
C ASN A 5 13.35 7.76 -26.38
N ILE A 6 14.26 6.80 -26.53
CA ILE A 6 13.93 5.36 -26.54
C ILE A 6 14.06 4.64 -25.18
N TYR A 7 14.24 5.35 -24.06
CA TYR A 7 14.29 4.74 -22.72
C TYR A 7 13.22 5.22 -21.72
N TRP A 8 12.37 6.18 -22.07
CA TRP A 8 11.45 6.80 -21.07
C TRP A 8 9.96 6.68 -21.40
N GLU A 9 9.57 6.13 -22.54
CA GLU A 9 8.20 6.22 -23.04
C GLU A 9 7.23 5.12 -22.57
N ARG A 10 7.62 4.26 -21.64
CA ARG A 10 6.68 3.38 -20.91
C ARG A 10 7.16 3.14 -19.48
N ALA A 11 6.87 4.10 -18.59
CA ALA A 11 6.63 3.71 -17.21
C ALA A 11 5.38 2.82 -17.24
N GLU A 12 5.59 1.49 -17.25
CA GLU A 12 4.48 0.54 -17.24
C GLU A 12 3.51 0.88 -16.11
N SER A 13 2.21 0.76 -16.40
CA SER A 13 1.07 1.09 -15.53
C SER A 13 0.94 0.20 -14.28
N GLY A 14 2.05 -0.40 -13.83
CA GLY A 14 2.11 -1.32 -12.72
C GLY A 14 2.25 -0.62 -11.37
N ILE A 15 1.84 -1.33 -10.32
CA ILE A 15 2.03 -0.91 -8.93
C ILE A 15 3.03 -1.87 -8.29
N LEU A 16 4.18 -1.37 -7.88
CA LEU A 16 5.19 -2.13 -7.15
C LEU A 16 4.80 -2.26 -5.68
N ASN A 17 4.57 -3.50 -5.22
CA ASN A 17 4.44 -3.80 -3.80
C ASN A 17 5.83 -3.86 -3.14
N ASN A 18 6.09 -3.00 -2.16
CA ASN A 18 7.39 -2.94 -1.49
C ASN A 18 7.29 -2.71 0.02
N ASP A 19 8.41 -2.89 0.72
CA ASP A 19 8.55 -2.77 2.17
C ASP A 19 8.88 -1.34 2.65
N ARG A 20 8.82 -0.35 1.76
CA ARG A 20 9.23 1.06 1.97
C ARG A 20 10.74 1.28 2.04
N TYR A 21 11.56 0.35 1.56
CA TYR A 21 13.00 0.59 1.54
C TYR A 21 13.39 1.72 0.58
N ASN A 22 14.41 2.51 0.96
CA ASN A 22 14.81 3.74 0.28
C ASN A 22 15.27 3.49 -1.16
N ALA A 23 15.71 2.27 -1.48
CA ALA A 23 16.11 1.87 -2.82
C ALA A 23 14.97 1.97 -3.85
N TYR A 24 13.71 2.09 -3.42
CA TYR A 24 12.56 2.28 -4.31
C TYR A 24 12.18 3.76 -4.53
N ASN A 25 12.95 4.72 -3.99
CA ASN A 25 12.61 6.14 -4.09
C ASN A 25 12.72 6.74 -5.50
N TRP A 26 13.32 6.02 -6.44
CA TRP A 26 13.36 6.41 -7.85
C TRP A 26 12.03 6.17 -8.58
N LEU A 27 11.07 5.45 -7.97
CA LEU A 27 9.72 5.27 -8.50
C LEU A 27 8.77 6.35 -7.98
N ASP A 28 7.80 6.75 -8.81
CA ASP A 28 6.72 7.65 -8.39
C ASP A 28 5.97 7.05 -7.18
N VAL A 29 5.48 7.89 -6.28
CA VAL A 29 4.61 7.46 -5.17
C VAL A 29 3.38 6.71 -5.70
N ALA A 30 2.80 7.15 -6.81
CA ALA A 30 1.64 6.52 -7.44
C ALA A 30 1.91 5.09 -7.93
N GLN A 31 3.17 4.76 -8.19
CA GLN A 31 3.60 3.42 -8.62
C GLN A 31 4.02 2.52 -7.46
N ARG A 32 3.94 3.01 -6.21
CA ARG A 32 4.41 2.29 -5.02
C ARG A 32 3.25 1.97 -4.09
N GLN A 33 3.02 0.68 -3.85
CA GLN A 33 2.14 0.22 -2.80
C GLN A 33 2.95 -0.36 -1.65
N LEU A 34 2.65 0.09 -0.44
CA LEU A 34 3.21 -0.52 0.77
C LEU A 34 2.67 -1.94 0.94
N CYS A 35 3.57 -2.85 1.29
CA CYS A 35 3.23 -4.22 1.56
C CYS A 35 2.35 -4.32 2.82
N TRP A 36 1.11 -4.75 2.65
CA TRP A 36 0.16 -4.89 3.76
C TRP A 36 0.60 -5.89 4.83
N ALA A 37 1.37 -6.92 4.46
CA ALA A 37 1.93 -7.86 5.43
C ALA A 37 2.94 -7.17 6.36
N HIS A 38 3.78 -6.28 5.82
CA HIS A 38 4.68 -5.45 6.61
C HIS A 38 3.91 -4.48 7.51
N LEU A 39 2.93 -3.76 6.95
CA LEU A 39 2.08 -2.84 7.73
C LEU A 39 1.36 -3.56 8.88
N LYS A 40 0.77 -4.74 8.63
CA LYS A 40 0.10 -5.53 9.67
C LYS A 40 1.06 -5.89 10.80
N ARG A 41 2.27 -6.36 10.50
CA ARG A 41 3.27 -6.67 11.53
C ARG A 41 3.66 -5.45 12.35
N GLU A 42 3.85 -4.30 11.72
CA GLU A 42 4.15 -3.05 12.43
C GLU A 42 2.99 -2.59 13.30
N PHE A 43 1.75 -2.66 12.80
CA PHE A 43 0.57 -2.33 13.60
C PHE A 43 0.41 -3.26 14.81
N THR A 44 0.69 -4.57 14.65
CA THR A 44 0.74 -5.52 15.77
C THR A 44 1.77 -5.11 16.81
N LYS A 45 3.02 -4.84 16.40
CA LYS A 45 4.08 -4.38 17.33
C LYS A 45 3.68 -3.11 18.07
N ILE A 46 3.06 -2.15 17.39
CA ILE A 46 2.56 -0.91 18.02
C ILE A 46 1.45 -1.24 19.03
N SER A 47 0.55 -2.17 18.69
CA SER A 47 -0.57 -2.58 19.54
C SER A 47 -0.14 -3.33 20.80
N GLU A 48 1.10 -3.83 20.86
CA GLU A 48 1.66 -4.53 22.02
C GLU A 48 2.36 -3.57 23.00
N ARG A 49 2.58 -2.30 22.61
CA ARG A 49 3.16 -1.26 23.47
C ARG A 49 2.20 -0.87 24.61
N SER A 50 2.61 0.05 25.48
CA SER A 50 1.78 0.63 26.53
C SER A 50 1.18 2.00 26.14
N GLY A 51 0.21 2.47 26.92
CA GLY A 51 -0.39 3.80 26.78
C GLY A 51 -1.06 4.05 25.43
N VAL A 52 -0.95 5.29 24.95
CA VAL A 52 -1.56 5.77 23.70
C VAL A 52 -1.13 4.94 22.48
N SER A 53 0.13 4.49 22.45
CA SER A 53 0.63 3.64 21.36
C SER A 53 -0.15 2.35 21.23
N ARG A 54 -0.53 1.72 22.35
CA ARG A 54 -1.34 0.51 22.37
C ARG A 54 -2.67 0.72 21.64
N GLN A 55 -3.36 1.79 22.00
CA GLN A 55 -4.67 2.12 21.43
C GLN A 55 -4.53 2.40 19.93
N LEU A 56 -3.54 3.22 19.55
CA LEU A 56 -3.26 3.51 18.15
C LEU A 56 -3.02 2.23 17.32
N GLY A 57 -2.20 1.30 17.82
CA GLY A 57 -1.94 0.04 17.12
C GLY A 57 -3.20 -0.81 16.93
N ARG A 58 -4.07 -0.88 17.95
CA ARG A 58 -5.36 -1.57 17.84
C ARG A 58 -6.29 -0.91 16.82
N ASP A 59 -6.34 0.41 16.80
CA ASP A 59 -7.14 1.17 15.85
C ASP A 59 -6.65 0.97 14.42
N LEU A 60 -5.33 0.98 14.21
CA LEU A 60 -4.70 0.67 12.91
C LEU A 60 -5.03 -0.76 12.45
N LEU A 61 -4.97 -1.75 13.34
CA LEU A 61 -5.40 -3.13 13.02
C LEU A 61 -6.90 -3.20 12.69
N ALA A 62 -7.75 -2.43 13.38
CA ALA A 62 -9.17 -2.38 13.08
C ALA A 62 -9.44 -1.78 11.69
N GLN A 63 -8.72 -0.72 11.31
CA GLN A 63 -8.80 -0.14 9.97
C GLN A 63 -8.27 -1.09 8.89
N GLN A 64 -7.15 -1.76 9.14
CA GLN A 64 -6.62 -2.81 8.24
C GLN A 64 -7.67 -3.90 8.00
N LYS A 65 -8.35 -4.39 9.04
CA LYS A 65 -9.44 -5.37 8.88
C LYS A 65 -10.61 -4.84 8.04
N LYS A 66 -11.02 -3.58 8.25
CA LYS A 66 -12.08 -2.93 7.44
C LYS A 66 -11.69 -2.87 5.96
N LEU A 67 -10.46 -2.44 5.68
CA LEU A 67 -9.94 -2.36 4.32
C LEU A 67 -9.95 -3.72 3.64
N PHE A 68 -9.45 -4.78 4.29
CA PHE A 68 -9.40 -6.10 3.67
C PHE A 68 -10.78 -6.74 3.45
N ARG A 69 -11.77 -6.42 4.29
CA ARG A 69 -13.17 -6.76 4.01
C ARG A 69 -13.68 -6.06 2.76
N ALA A 70 -13.44 -4.75 2.64
CA ALA A 70 -13.81 -4.00 1.44
C ALA A 70 -13.06 -4.51 0.19
N TRP A 71 -11.79 -4.85 0.33
CA TRP A 71 -10.99 -5.42 -0.75
C TRP A 71 -11.51 -6.79 -1.20
N GLY A 72 -11.97 -7.63 -0.26
CA GLY A 72 -12.68 -8.86 -0.59
C GLY A 72 -13.89 -8.59 -1.49
N ARG A 73 -14.70 -7.59 -1.11
CA ARG A 73 -15.86 -7.15 -1.88
C ARG A 73 -15.53 -6.57 -3.26
N VAL A 74 -14.38 -5.90 -3.39
CA VAL A 74 -13.90 -5.46 -4.72
C VAL A 74 -13.55 -6.66 -5.58
N ARG A 75 -12.91 -7.69 -5.00
CA ARG A 75 -12.49 -8.89 -5.73
C ARG A 75 -13.64 -9.79 -6.15
N ASP A 76 -14.70 -9.86 -5.35
CA ASP A 76 -15.91 -10.64 -5.67
C ASP A 76 -16.95 -9.85 -6.48
N GLY A 77 -16.68 -8.57 -6.76
CA GLY A 77 -17.54 -7.71 -7.59
C GLY A 77 -18.70 -7.04 -6.84
N THR A 78 -18.83 -7.23 -5.53
CA THR A 78 -19.90 -6.60 -4.71
C THR A 78 -19.59 -5.17 -4.24
N LEU A 79 -18.42 -4.63 -4.62
CA LEU A 79 -18.03 -3.24 -4.40
C LEU A 79 -17.20 -2.73 -5.59
N SER A 80 -17.55 -1.57 -6.14
CA SER A 80 -16.72 -0.91 -7.17
C SER A 80 -15.44 -0.34 -6.55
N ARG A 81 -14.32 -0.48 -7.27
CA ARG A 81 -13.05 0.18 -6.91
C ARG A 81 -13.06 1.67 -7.27
N VAL A 82 -13.81 2.03 -8.32
CA VAL A 82 -13.96 3.41 -8.77
C VAL A 82 -15.05 4.05 -7.92
N LYS A 83 -14.79 5.26 -7.45
CA LYS A 83 -15.80 6.06 -6.76
C LYS A 83 -16.59 6.79 -7.84
N ASP A 84 -17.92 6.60 -7.85
CA ASP A 84 -18.84 7.36 -8.70
C ASP A 84 -18.79 8.86 -8.40
#